data_AF-A0A7Y6V996-F1
#
_entry.id   AF-A0A7Y6V996-F1
#
_cell.length_a   1.000
_cell.length_b   1.000
_cell.length_c   1.000
_cell.angle_alpha   90.00
_cell.angle_beta   90.00
_cell.angle_gamma   90.00
#
_symmetry.space_group_name_H-M   'P 1'
#
loop_
_entity.id
_entity.type
_entity.pdbx_description
1 polymer ?
#
loop_
_entity_poly.entity_id
_entity_poly.type
_entity_poly.pdbx_seq_one_letter_code
_entity_poly.pdbx_strand_id
1 'polypeptide(L)'
;MQTENDYNRDVFNGDLGYVVSADAEDKTVLARFEDREVLFTSDALGKLQLAYAMTGHKAQGSEFPAVVIPLVRSHWHMLERQWLYTSLTRGKRRVVLVGHPSAIKRAVNHVTGQRRLTSLPIWLRQPALTVSPTHKGESYGQTSA
;
A
#
# COMPACT_ATOMS: atom_id res chain seq x y z
N MET A 1 0.88 5.80 -12.53
CA MET A 1 0.59 5.50 -11.12
C MET A 1 0.80 6.75 -10.31
N GLN A 2 -0.17 7.11 -9.49
CA GLN A 2 -0.08 8.27 -8.60
C GLN A 2 0.80 7.93 -7.38
N THR A 3 1.66 8.86 -6.96
CA THR A 3 2.60 8.64 -5.83
C THR A 3 2.18 9.31 -4.53
N GLU A 4 1.23 10.24 -4.57
CA GLU A 4 0.74 11.02 -3.43
C GLU A 4 -0.76 11.26 -3.56
N ASN A 5 -1.46 11.46 -2.43
CA ASN A 5 -2.89 11.75 -2.48
C ASN A 5 -3.14 13.13 -3.07
N ASP A 6 -4.01 13.19 -4.08
CA ASP A 6 -4.55 14.43 -4.65
C ASP A 6 -6.07 14.45 -4.44
N TYR A 7 -6.50 15.09 -3.36
CA TYR A 7 -7.91 15.19 -2.99
C TYR A 7 -8.74 16.05 -3.94
N ASN A 8 -8.10 16.99 -4.66
CA ASN A 8 -8.82 17.84 -5.60
C ASN A 8 -9.21 17.07 -6.87
N ARG A 9 -8.33 16.17 -7.30
CA ARG A 9 -8.55 15.28 -8.44
C ARG A 9 -9.17 13.94 -8.06
N ASP A 10 -9.30 13.70 -6.75
CA ASP A 10 -9.81 12.45 -6.16
C ASP A 10 -9.02 11.22 -6.68
N VAL A 11 -7.69 11.35 -6.69
CA VAL A 11 -6.75 10.27 -7.06
C VAL A 11 -5.80 10.04 -5.88
N PHE A 12 -5.62 8.79 -5.48
CA PHE A 12 -4.88 8.41 -4.28
C PHE A 12 -3.54 7.76 -4.59
N ASN A 13 -2.64 7.76 -3.60
CA ASN A 13 -1.35 7.10 -3.73
C ASN A 13 -1.52 5.60 -4.00
N GLY A 14 -0.92 5.14 -5.09
CA GLY A 14 -1.02 3.75 -5.56
C GLY A 14 -2.01 3.56 -6.70
N ASP A 15 -2.86 4.55 -7.00
CA ASP A 15 -3.84 4.43 -8.07
C ASP A 15 -3.17 4.26 -9.43
N LEU A 16 -3.74 3.33 -10.20
CA LEU A 16 -3.31 3.00 -11.56
C LEU A 16 -4.24 3.66 -12.56
N GLY A 17 -3.65 4.45 -13.44
CA GLY A 17 -4.33 5.08 -14.57
C GLY A 17 -3.61 4.77 -15.88
N TYR A 18 -4.34 4.94 -16.97
CA TYR A 18 -3.84 4.81 -18.33
C TYR A 18 -3.70 6.19 -18.96
N VAL A 19 -2.56 6.47 -19.60
CA VAL A 19 -2.40 7.70 -20.37
C VAL A 19 -3.29 7.62 -21.62
N VAL A 20 -4.18 8.60 -21.77
CA VAL A 20 -5.07 8.75 -22.94
C VAL A 20 -4.39 9.62 -24.00
N SER A 21 -3.81 10.74 -23.57
CA SER A 21 -3.03 11.65 -24.41
C SER A 21 -1.98 12.40 -23.60
N ALA A 22 -0.97 12.91 -24.29
CA ALA A 22 0.07 13.75 -23.71
C ALA A 22 0.43 14.86 -24.68
N ASP A 23 0.51 16.09 -24.19
CA ASP A 23 0.92 17.27 -24.93
C ASP A 23 2.27 17.76 -24.40
N ALA A 24 3.27 17.81 -25.29
CA ALA A 24 4.62 18.23 -24.94
C ALA A 24 4.80 19.76 -24.92
N GLU A 25 4.01 20.50 -25.69
CA GLU A 25 4.08 21.97 -25.75
C GLU A 25 3.45 22.54 -24.47
N ASP A 26 2.24 22.10 -24.13
CA ASP A 26 1.53 22.55 -22.93
C ASP A 26 1.97 21.82 -21.65
N LYS A 27 2.80 20.78 -21.78
CA LYS A 27 3.25 19.90 -20.68
C LYS A 27 2.07 19.36 -19.87
N THR A 28 1.10 18.79 -20.57
CA THR A 28 -0.08 18.19 -19.97
C THR A 28 -0.20 16.70 -20.30
N VAL A 29 -0.80 15.94 -19.37
CA VAL A 29 -1.11 14.52 -19.56
C VAL A 29 -2.55 14.29 -19.17
N LEU A 30 -3.35 13.74 -20.09
CA LEU A 30 -4.68 13.24 -19.79
C LEU A 30 -4.56 11.76 -19.42
N ALA A 31 -4.91 11.43 -18.18
CA ALA A 31 -4.87 10.06 -17.69
C ALA A 31 -6.25 9.61 -17.24
N ARG A 32 -6.66 8.41 -17.66
CA ARG A 32 -7.89 7.76 -17.23
C ARG A 32 -7.64 6.89 -16.01
N PHE A 33 -8.26 7.25 -14.89
CA PHE A 33 -8.31 6.48 -13.65
C PHE A 33 -9.70 5.89 -13.50
N GLU A 34 -9.80 4.56 -13.53
CA GLU A 34 -11.08 3.86 -13.64
C GLU A 34 -11.90 4.38 -14.83
N ASP A 35 -13.06 4.99 -14.59
CA ASP A 35 -13.95 5.55 -15.61
C ASP A 35 -13.86 7.08 -15.74
N ARG A 36 -12.84 7.71 -15.11
CA ARG A 36 -12.69 9.17 -15.08
C ARG A 36 -11.41 9.61 -15.76
N GLU A 37 -11.50 10.66 -16.57
CA GLU A 37 -10.33 11.31 -17.16
C GLU A 37 -9.91 12.50 -16.30
N VAL A 38 -8.62 12.55 -15.98
CA VAL A 38 -8.02 13.57 -15.12
C VAL A 38 -6.88 14.21 -15.88
N LEU A 39 -6.92 15.53 -16.01
CA LEU A 39 -5.87 16.32 -16.64
C LEU A 39 -4.79 16.69 -15.60
N PHE A 40 -3.55 16.30 -15.90
CA PHE A 40 -2.37 16.67 -15.13
C PHE A 40 -1.61 17.76 -15.86
N THR A 41 -1.46 18.90 -15.20
CA THR A 41 -0.62 20.02 -15.62
C THR A 41 0.81 19.84 -15.12
N SER A 42 1.74 20.65 -15.63
CA SER A 42 3.18 20.51 -15.33
C SER A 42 3.53 20.43 -13.84
N ASP A 43 2.79 21.09 -12.96
CA ASP A 43 2.97 21.06 -11.50
C ASP A 43 2.58 19.72 -10.87
N ALA A 44 1.61 19.02 -11.46
CA ALA A 44 1.09 17.75 -10.97
C ALA A 44 1.79 16.53 -11.61
N LEU A 45 2.48 16.71 -12.75
CA LEU A 45 3.18 15.62 -13.45
C LEU A 45 4.23 14.92 -12.60
N GLY A 46 4.90 15.64 -11.69
CA GLY A 46 5.89 15.05 -10.77
C GLY A 46 5.30 14.01 -9.80
N LYS A 47 3.97 13.99 -9.63
CA LYS A 47 3.25 13.03 -8.78
C LYS A 47 2.83 11.76 -9.53
N LEU A 48 3.13 11.68 -10.83
CA LEU A 48 2.91 10.50 -11.64
C LEU A 48 4.23 9.76 -11.89
N GLN A 49 4.18 8.45 -11.71
CA GLN A 49 5.26 7.53 -12.08
C GLN A 49 4.75 6.50 -13.10
N LEU A 50 5.60 6.12 -14.05
CA LEU A 50 5.35 4.99 -14.94
C LEU A 50 5.11 3.71 -14.14
N ALA A 51 4.08 2.96 -14.53
CA ALA A 51 3.60 1.78 -13.80
C ALA A 51 3.87 0.45 -14.51
N TYR A 52 4.79 0.42 -15.49
CA TYR A 52 5.13 -0.80 -16.23
C TYR A 52 5.67 -1.92 -15.33
N ALA A 53 6.36 -1.52 -14.27
CA ALA A 53 6.78 -2.39 -13.19
C ALA A 53 6.58 -1.65 -11.87
N MET A 54 6.19 -2.39 -10.84
CA MET A 54 6.02 -1.86 -9.49
C MET A 54 6.61 -2.81 -8.47
N THR A 55 6.92 -2.28 -7.29
CA THR A 55 7.40 -3.11 -6.18
C THR A 55 6.24 -3.90 -5.58
N GLY A 56 6.52 -5.09 -5.03
CA GLY A 56 5.50 -5.89 -4.34
C GLY A 56 4.80 -5.13 -3.20
N HIS A 57 5.50 -4.17 -2.57
CA HIS A 57 4.93 -3.29 -1.54
C HIS A 57 3.90 -2.32 -2.12
N LYS A 58 4.17 -1.71 -3.28
CA LYS A 58 3.22 -0.81 -3.95
C LYS A 58 2.01 -1.57 -4.55
N ALA A 59 2.14 -2.87 -4.77
CA ALA A 59 1.04 -3.73 -5.21
C ALA A 59 0.13 -4.21 -4.06
N GLN A 60 0.39 -3.83 -2.81
CA GLN A 60 -0.40 -4.31 -1.67
C GLN A 60 -1.88 -3.88 -1.80
N GLY A 61 -2.79 -4.83 -1.59
CA GLY A 61 -4.24 -4.59 -1.75
C GLY A 61 -4.73 -4.70 -3.20
N SER A 62 -3.84 -4.65 -4.19
CA SER A 62 -4.19 -4.84 -5.61
C SER A 62 -4.07 -6.31 -6.03
N GLU A 63 -4.82 -6.72 -7.04
CA GLU A 63 -4.70 -8.06 -7.63
C GLU A 63 -4.85 -8.01 -9.14
N PHE A 64 -4.06 -8.82 -9.84
CA PHE A 64 -3.94 -8.80 -11.30
C PHE A 64 -4.24 -10.20 -11.88
N PRO A 65 -4.82 -10.30 -13.09
CA PRO A 65 -5.08 -11.61 -13.72
C PRO A 65 -3.83 -12.48 -13.82
N ALA A 66 -2.70 -11.88 -14.17
CA ALA A 66 -1.40 -12.54 -14.22
C ALA A 66 -0.31 -11.62 -13.65
N VAL A 67 0.67 -12.19 -12.94
CA VAL A 67 1.81 -11.46 -12.38
C VAL A 67 3.11 -12.15 -12.76
N VAL A 68 4.12 -11.35 -13.14
CA VAL A 68 5.50 -11.81 -13.37
C VAL A 68 6.38 -11.25 -12.25
N ILE A 69 7.08 -12.11 -11.52
CA ILE A 69 7.88 -11.73 -10.36
C ILE A 69 9.35 -12.05 -10.65
N PRO A 70 10.17 -11.01 -10.91
CA PRO A 70 11.61 -11.19 -11.06
C PRO A 70 12.29 -11.40 -9.69
N LEU A 71 13.06 -12.49 -9.56
CA LEU A 71 13.84 -12.84 -8.37
C LEU A 71 15.33 -12.90 -8.73
N VAL A 72 15.99 -11.74 -8.60
CA VAL A 72 17.39 -11.56 -8.97
C VAL A 72 18.29 -11.45 -7.74
N ARG A 73 19.55 -11.89 -7.88
CA ARG A 73 20.53 -11.89 -6.77
C ARG A 73 20.91 -10.49 -6.28
N SER A 74 20.78 -9.46 -7.12
CA SER A 74 21.09 -8.07 -6.73
C SER A 74 20.18 -7.54 -5.61
N HIS A 75 18.99 -8.11 -5.42
CA HIS A 75 18.05 -7.73 -4.36
C HIS A 75 18.13 -8.67 -3.14
N TRP A 76 19.28 -9.30 -2.90
CA TRP A 76 19.46 -10.40 -1.93
C TRP A 76 18.88 -10.14 -0.54
N HIS A 77 19.02 -8.91 -0.03
CA HIS A 77 18.51 -8.51 1.28
C HIS A 77 16.98 -8.43 1.35
N MET A 78 16.32 -8.11 0.24
CA MET A 78 14.86 -7.98 0.15
C MET A 78 14.17 -9.32 -0.15
N LEU A 79 14.93 -10.38 -0.43
CA LEU A 79 14.40 -11.72 -0.68
C LEU A 79 13.97 -12.36 0.65
N GLU A 80 12.75 -12.08 1.06
CA GLU A 80 12.12 -12.60 2.28
C GLU A 80 10.86 -13.41 1.95
N ARG A 81 10.54 -14.40 2.80
CA ARG A 81 9.38 -15.28 2.61
C ARG A 81 8.07 -14.49 2.58
N GLN A 82 7.91 -13.53 3.48
CA GLN A 82 6.71 -12.71 3.60
C GLN A 82 6.49 -11.83 2.36
N TRP A 83 7.58 -11.27 1.82
CA TRP A 83 7.53 -10.48 0.60
C TRP A 83 7.17 -11.35 -0.61
N LEU A 84 7.81 -12.52 -0.76
CA LEU A 84 7.51 -13.44 -1.85
C LEU A 84 6.06 -13.94 -1.75
N TYR A 85 5.61 -14.33 -0.55
CA TYR A 85 4.24 -14.76 -0.31
C TYR A 85 3.23 -13.68 -0.76
N THR A 86 3.39 -12.45 -0.26
CA THR A 86 2.49 -11.34 -0.62
C THR A 86 2.50 -11.05 -2.12
N SER A 87 3.67 -11.17 -2.77
CA SER A 87 3.82 -10.98 -4.21
C SER A 87 3.12 -12.09 -5.01
N LEU A 88 3.21 -13.34 -4.57
CA LEU A 88 2.50 -14.47 -5.18
C LEU A 88 0.98 -14.28 -5.11
N THR A 89 0.44 -13.83 -3.98
CA THR A 89 -1.02 -13.63 -3.83
C THR A 89 -1.56 -12.46 -4.65
N ARG A 90 -0.71 -11.65 -5.31
CA ARG A 90 -1.19 -10.61 -6.23
C ARG A 90 -1.74 -11.19 -7.54
N GLY A 91 -1.40 -12.43 -7.91
CA GLY A 91 -1.87 -13.06 -9.13
C GLY A 91 -3.16 -13.86 -8.92
N LYS A 92 -4.22 -13.52 -9.67
CA LYS A 92 -5.53 -14.19 -9.59
C LYS A 92 -5.58 -15.53 -10.34
N ARG A 93 -4.98 -15.60 -11.52
CA ARG A 93 -5.07 -16.76 -12.43
C ARG A 93 -3.71 -17.37 -12.72
N ARG A 94 -2.66 -16.55 -12.85
CA ARG A 94 -1.33 -17.02 -13.20
C ARG A 94 -0.25 -16.23 -12.48
N VAL A 95 0.79 -16.94 -12.04
CA VAL A 95 2.01 -16.33 -11.53
C VAL A 95 3.20 -16.95 -12.24
N VAL A 96 4.12 -16.11 -12.68
CA VAL A 96 5.38 -16.53 -13.32
C VAL A 96 6.53 -16.00 -12.50
N LEU A 97 7.35 -16.90 -11.95
CA LEU A 97 8.60 -16.55 -11.27
C LEU A 97 9.74 -16.58 -12.28
N VAL A 98 10.50 -15.50 -12.38
CA VAL A 98 11.66 -15.42 -13.28
C VAL A 98 12.89 -15.09 -12.45
N GLY A 99 13.85 -16.01 -12.34
CA GLY A 99 15.00 -15.75 -11.48
C GLY A 99 15.96 -16.91 -11.34
N HIS A 100 17.01 -16.70 -10.55
CA HIS A 100 17.96 -17.76 -10.25
C HIS A 100 17.40 -18.74 -9.20
N PRO A 101 17.63 -20.06 -9.34
CA PRO A 101 17.22 -21.04 -8.33
C PRO A 101 17.72 -20.71 -6.91
N SER A 102 18.92 -20.13 -6.79
CA SER A 102 19.48 -19.68 -5.51
C SER A 102 18.73 -18.50 -4.90
N ALA A 103 18.25 -17.56 -5.71
CA ALA A 103 17.43 -16.42 -5.25
C ALA A 103 16.05 -16.89 -4.78
N ILE A 104 15.44 -17.83 -5.50
CA ILE A 104 14.17 -18.47 -5.10
C ILE A 104 14.36 -19.21 -3.78
N LYS A 105 15.40 -20.06 -3.68
CA LYS A 105 15.73 -20.80 -2.45
C LYS A 105 15.95 -19.85 -1.27
N ARG A 106 16.64 -18.72 -1.48
CA ARG A 106 16.81 -17.67 -0.48
C ARG A 106 15.45 -17.12 -0.04
N ALA A 107 14.65 -16.62 -0.97
CA ALA A 107 13.34 -16.01 -0.66
C ALA A 107 12.42 -16.96 0.11
N VAL A 108 12.41 -18.26 -0.24
CA VAL A 108 11.58 -19.26 0.46
C VAL A 108 12.11 -19.58 1.86
N ASN A 109 13.43 -19.65 2.06
CA ASN A 109 14.01 -20.07 3.35
C ASN A 109 14.29 -18.91 4.31
N HIS A 110 14.39 -17.69 3.79
CA HIS A 110 14.71 -16.51 4.58
C HIS A 110 13.46 -15.98 5.28
N VAL A 111 13.29 -16.42 6.52
CA VAL A 111 12.27 -15.91 7.45
C VAL A 111 12.92 -14.87 8.35
N THR A 112 13.09 -13.66 7.83
CA THR A 112 13.43 -12.49 8.66
C THR A 112 12.16 -11.90 9.22
N GLY A 113 11.58 -12.61 10.19
CA GLY A 113 10.75 -11.94 11.18
C GLY A 113 11.68 -11.16 12.10
N GLN A 114 12.13 -9.96 11.70
CA GLN A 114 12.59 -8.98 12.70
C GLN A 114 11.53 -8.98 13.80
N ARG A 115 11.90 -9.42 15.00
CA ARG A 115 10.96 -9.56 16.11
C ARG A 115 10.28 -8.21 16.26
N ARG A 116 8.99 -8.13 15.92
CA ARG A 116 8.24 -6.88 16.01
C ARG A 116 8.18 -6.52 17.49
N LEU A 117 8.93 -5.52 17.89
CA LEU A 117 8.90 -4.99 19.24
C LEU A 117 7.62 -4.16 19.37
N THR A 118 6.57 -4.81 19.88
CA THR A 118 5.28 -4.17 20.16
C THR A 118 4.80 -4.59 21.53
N SER A 119 4.23 -3.64 22.26
CA SER A 119 3.60 -3.90 23.57
C SER A 119 2.20 -4.48 23.42
N LEU A 120 1.61 -4.53 22.22
CA LEU A 120 0.24 -5.02 22.00
C LEU A 120 -0.02 -6.39 22.66
N PRO A 121 0.85 -7.41 22.53
CA PRO A 121 0.66 -8.67 23.23
C PRO A 121 0.69 -8.56 24.75
N ILE A 122 1.38 -7.56 25.30
CA ILE A 122 1.42 -7.28 26.75
C ILE A 122 0.07 -6.68 27.17
N TRP A 123 -0.42 -5.67 26.46
CA TRP A 123 -1.71 -5.03 26.74
C TRP A 123 -2.90 -5.99 26.61
N LEU A 124 -2.92 -6.85 25.58
CA LEU A 124 -3.98 -7.85 25.40
C LEU A 124 -4.02 -8.92 26.50
N ARG A 125 -2.93 -9.10 27.24
CA ARG A 125 -2.84 -10.04 28.37
C ARG A 125 -3.15 -9.39 29.72
N GLN A 126 -3.29 -8.07 29.77
CA GLN A 126 -3.77 -7.40 30.97
C GLN A 126 -5.29 -7.60 31.08
N PRO A 127 -5.84 -7.92 32.26
CA PRO A 127 -7.27 -7.86 32.47
C PRO A 127 -7.75 -6.45 32.12
N ALA A 128 -8.89 -6.34 31.43
CA ALA A 128 -9.45 -5.06 31.02
C ALA A 128 -9.39 -4.11 32.22
N LEU A 129 -8.69 -2.98 32.06
CA LEU A 129 -8.70 -1.92 33.06
C LEU A 129 -10.17 -1.60 33.29
N THR A 130 -10.70 -1.96 34.46
CA THR A 130 -12.06 -1.59 34.86
C THR A 130 -12.05 -0.07 34.91
N VAL A 131 -12.53 0.56 33.84
CA VAL A 131 -12.77 1.99 33.83
C VAL A 131 -13.96 2.19 34.76
N SER A 132 -13.68 2.41 36.04
CA SER A 132 -14.69 2.84 37.00
C SER A 132 -15.26 4.17 36.51
N PRO A 133 -16.58 4.31 36.35
CA PRO A 133 -17.18 5.57 35.96
C PRO A 133 -17.05 6.56 37.13
N THR A 134 -15.99 7.35 37.16
CA THR A 134 -15.94 8.53 38.01
C THR A 134 -16.67 9.66 37.31
N HIS A 135 -18.00 9.65 37.38
CA HIS A 135 -18.77 10.88 37.40
C HIS A 135 -19.48 10.94 38.75
N LYS A 136 -18.85 11.65 39.70
CA LYS A 136 -19.56 12.17 40.86
C LYS A 136 -20.68 13.06 40.32
N GLY A 137 -21.92 12.79 40.77
CA GLY A 137 -23.03 13.70 40.57
C GLY A 137 -22.72 15.03 41.25
N GLU A 138 -22.57 16.08 40.45
CA GLU A 138 -22.78 17.44 40.92
C GLU A 138 -24.28 17.72 40.77
N SER A 139 -24.98 17.71 41.91
CA SER A 139 -26.32 18.22 42.05
C SER A 139 -26.31 19.73 41.82
N TYR A 140 -26.69 20.20 40.64
CA TYR A 140 -27.20 21.57 40.52
C TYR A 140 -28.66 21.56 40.96
N GLY A 141 -28.88 22.19 42.11
CA GLY A 141 -30.15 22.27 42.80
C GLY A 141 -31.23 22.92 41.93
N GLN A 142 -32.43 22.42 42.16
CA GLN A 142 -33.67 23.14 41.89
C GLN A 142 -33.60 24.53 42.55
N THR A 143 -33.97 25.57 41.81
CA THR A 143 -34.65 26.72 42.40
C THR A 143 -35.84 27.02 41.50
N SER A 144 -37.00 27.04 42.15
CA SER A 144 -38.34 27.18 41.59
C SER A 144 -38.69 28.63 41.26
N ALA A 145 -39.76 28.74 40.45
CA ALA A 145 -40.61 29.91 40.14
C ALA A 145 -40.11 30.88 39.06
#